data_AF-A0A535DHC7-F1
#
_entry.id   AF-A0A535DHC7-F1
#
_cell.length_a   1.000
_cell.length_b   1.000
_cell.length_c   1.000
_cell.angle_alpha   90.00
_cell.angle_beta   90.00
_cell.angle_gamma   90.00
#
_symmetry.space_group_name_H-M   'P 1'
#
loop_
_entity.id
_entity.type
_entity.pdbx_description
1 polymer ?
#
loop_
_entity_poly.entity_id
_entity_poly.type
_entity_poly.pdbx_seq_one_letter_code
_entity_poly.pdbx_strand_id
1 'polypeptide(L)'
;MTNAEKKSLQAPDDTRNFEKGRVEVVNIGGGTVGRYAFEPGWKWSDHVKPIAGTDLCQAAHFAYQITGRLHVVMADGNELEVGPGEVSMIPPGHDAWVVGAEAATGIDWAGMGDYAKRG
;
A
#
# COMPACT_ATOMS: atom_id res chain seq x y z
N MET A 1 29.75 -7.90 7.30
CA MET A 1 28.69 -8.76 7.86
C MET A 1 27.53 -7.86 8.22
N THR A 2 26.34 -8.16 7.71
CA THR A 2 25.13 -7.43 8.08
C THR A 2 24.72 -7.86 9.49
N ASN A 3 24.41 -6.91 10.37
CA ASN A 3 23.95 -7.22 11.72
C ASN A 3 22.48 -7.67 11.69
N ALA A 4 22.06 -8.44 12.69
CA ALA A 4 20.63 -8.70 12.88
C ALA A 4 19.91 -7.39 13.24
N GLU A 5 18.80 -7.11 12.56
CA GLU A 5 17.99 -5.90 12.75
C GLU A 5 16.58 -6.27 13.21
N LYS A 6 15.95 -5.38 13.98
CA LYS A 6 14.53 -5.45 14.32
C LYS A 6 13.92 -4.05 14.30
N LYS A 7 12.71 -3.95 13.75
CA LYS A 7 11.89 -2.73 13.71
C LYS A 7 10.45 -3.09 14.06
N SER A 8 9.67 -2.11 14.49
CA SER A 8 8.26 -2.29 14.83
C SER A 8 7.43 -1.25 14.11
N LEU A 9 6.37 -1.67 13.43
CA LEU A 9 5.39 -0.77 12.83
C LEU A 9 4.51 -0.05 13.88
N GLN A 10 4.66 -0.39 15.17
CA GLN A 10 4.09 0.38 16.27
C GLN A 10 4.93 1.61 16.64
N ALA A 11 6.19 1.65 16.21
CA ALA A 11 7.10 2.79 16.32
C ALA A 11 7.78 2.98 14.96
N PRO A 12 7.02 3.37 13.93
CA PRO A 12 7.51 3.40 12.55
C PRO A 12 8.54 4.52 12.36
N ASP A 13 9.39 4.37 11.36
CA ASP A 13 10.36 5.39 10.97
C ASP A 13 9.67 6.57 10.26
N ASP A 14 8.54 6.31 9.59
CA ASP A 14 7.71 7.31 8.91
C ASP A 14 6.22 6.92 9.01
N THR A 15 5.34 7.92 9.09
CA THR A 15 3.88 7.75 9.06
C THR A 15 3.26 8.78 8.13
N ARG A 16 2.60 8.30 7.09
CA ARG A 16 1.98 9.10 6.03
C ARG A 16 0.47 9.02 6.19
N ASN A 17 -0.16 10.15 6.51
CA ASN A 17 -1.61 10.27 6.58
C ASN A 17 -2.12 11.07 5.38
N PHE A 18 -3.21 10.61 4.80
CA PHE A 18 -3.93 11.28 3.72
C PHE A 18 -5.41 10.96 3.84
N GLU A 19 -6.23 11.56 2.99
CA GLU A 19 -7.67 11.35 3.04
C GLU A 19 -8.00 9.86 2.87
N LYS A 20 -8.74 9.30 3.84
CA LYS A 20 -9.12 7.88 3.91
C LYS A 20 -7.98 6.87 3.92
N GLY A 21 -6.76 7.29 4.27
CA GLY A 21 -5.65 6.36 4.29
C GLY A 21 -4.50 6.75 5.21
N ARG A 22 -3.85 5.70 5.70
CA ARG A 22 -2.64 5.81 6.50
C ARG A 22 -1.64 4.74 6.08
N VAL A 23 -0.37 5.11 6.05
CA VAL A 23 0.74 4.19 5.83
C VAL A 23 1.80 4.41 6.90
N GLU A 24 2.21 3.35 7.58
CA GLU A 24 3.37 3.34 8.47
C GLU A 24 4.52 2.60 7.81
N VAL A 25 5.75 3.10 7.92
CA VAL A 25 6.91 2.58 7.18
C VAL A 25 8.08 2.36 8.13
N VAL A 26 8.80 1.26 7.94
CA VAL A 26 10.09 0.99 8.57
C VAL A 26 11.14 0.65 7.52
N ASN A 27 12.36 1.13 7.72
CA ASN A 27 13.52 0.79 6.90
C ASN A 27 14.34 -0.27 7.64
N ILE A 28 14.52 -1.44 7.02
CA ILE A 28 15.14 -2.59 7.66
C ILE A 28 15.78 -3.51 6.62
N GLY A 29 16.97 -4.04 6.91
CA GLY A 29 17.63 -5.04 6.07
C GLY A 29 17.95 -4.56 4.64
N GLY A 30 18.13 -3.24 4.47
CA GLY A 30 18.37 -2.62 3.16
C GLY A 30 17.11 -2.42 2.29
N GLY A 31 15.92 -2.72 2.83
CA GLY A 31 14.64 -2.51 2.16
C GLY A 31 13.64 -1.74 3.04
N THR A 32 12.38 -1.76 2.62
CA THR A 32 11.29 -1.04 3.28
C THR A 32 10.11 -1.98 3.48
N VAL A 33 9.51 -1.92 4.66
CA VAL A 33 8.25 -2.60 4.96
C VAL A 33 7.24 -1.55 5.39
N GLY A 34 6.06 -1.56 4.79
CA GLY A 34 4.97 -0.67 5.19
C GLY A 34 3.72 -1.43 5.60
N ARG A 35 2.96 -0.85 6.53
CA ARG A 35 1.58 -1.23 6.81
C ARG A 35 0.69 -0.16 6.23
N TYR A 36 -0.30 -0.56 5.45
CA TYR A 36 -1.34 0.34 4.99
C TYR A 36 -2.65 0.06 5.73
N ALA A 37 -3.45 1.12 5.87
CA ALA A 37 -4.84 1.05 6.29
C ALA A 37 -5.65 2.04 5.44
N PHE A 38 -6.58 1.52 4.66
CA PHE A 38 -7.44 2.28 3.77
C PHE A 38 -8.89 2.13 4.20
N GLU A 39 -9.58 3.25 4.36
CA GLU A 39 -10.96 3.30 4.85
C GLU A 39 -11.97 3.00 3.72
N PRO A 40 -13.22 2.61 4.06
CA PRO A 40 -14.28 2.46 3.08
C PRO A 40 -14.46 3.66 2.15
N GLY A 41 -14.51 3.37 0.85
CA GLY A 41 -14.56 4.38 -0.21
C GLY A 41 -13.24 5.10 -0.44
N TRP A 42 -12.11 4.59 0.06
CA TRP A 42 -10.79 4.94 -0.45
C TRP A 42 -10.62 4.39 -1.88
N LYS A 43 -9.98 5.19 -2.73
CA LYS A 43 -9.58 4.88 -4.10
C LYS A 43 -8.28 5.59 -4.43
N TRP A 44 -7.32 4.89 -5.03
CA TRP A 44 -5.99 5.43 -5.30
C TRP A 44 -6.06 6.69 -6.19
N SER A 45 -6.84 6.66 -7.26
CA SER A 45 -7.01 7.80 -8.18
C SER A 45 -7.66 9.04 -7.57
N ASP A 46 -8.42 8.89 -6.47
CA ASP A 46 -9.04 10.01 -5.78
C ASP A 46 -8.13 10.54 -4.66
N HIS A 47 -7.46 9.65 -3.92
CA HIS A 47 -6.84 10.01 -2.64
C HIS A 47 -5.30 10.05 -2.68
N VAL A 48 -4.67 9.32 -3.60
CA VAL A 48 -3.20 9.23 -3.69
C VAL A 48 -2.66 9.86 -4.96
N LYS A 49 -3.38 9.77 -6.09
CA LYS A 49 -3.02 10.46 -7.35
C LYS A 49 -2.67 11.95 -7.16
N PRO A 50 -3.43 12.77 -6.40
CA PRO A 50 -3.07 14.17 -6.18
C PRO A 50 -1.73 14.37 -5.47
N ILE A 51 -1.28 13.36 -4.72
CA ILE A 51 0.00 13.35 -4.00
C ILE A 51 1.12 12.82 -4.91
N ALA A 52 0.86 11.73 -5.64
CA ALA A 52 1.84 11.06 -6.49
C ALA A 52 2.11 11.79 -7.81
N GLY A 53 1.16 12.57 -8.32
CA GLY A 53 1.30 13.31 -9.58
C GLY A 53 1.26 12.42 -10.84
N THR A 54 0.82 11.17 -10.72
CA THR A 54 0.71 10.21 -11.84
C THR A 54 -0.74 9.79 -12.05
N ASP A 55 -1.09 9.34 -13.27
CA ASP A 55 -2.47 8.92 -13.57
C ASP A 55 -2.87 7.59 -12.93
N LEU A 56 -1.89 6.70 -12.75
CA LEU A 56 -2.02 5.39 -12.08
C LEU A 56 -0.88 5.21 -11.08
N CYS A 57 -1.06 4.30 -10.12
CA CYS A 57 -0.02 3.92 -9.18
C CYS A 57 1.17 3.32 -9.94
N GLN A 58 2.36 3.87 -9.73
CA GLN A 58 3.61 3.38 -10.33
C GLN A 58 4.49 2.61 -9.34
N ALA A 59 4.03 2.42 -8.10
CA ALA A 59 4.73 1.56 -7.15
C ALA A 59 4.43 0.09 -7.46
N ALA A 60 5.45 -0.76 -7.37
CA ALA A 60 5.26 -2.20 -7.38
C ALA A 60 4.89 -2.65 -5.95
N HIS A 61 3.79 -3.37 -5.80
CA HIS A 61 3.32 -3.83 -4.49
C HIS A 61 3.52 -5.33 -4.36
N PHE A 62 4.15 -5.76 -3.26
CA PHE A 62 4.18 -7.16 -2.85
C PHE A 62 3.62 -7.23 -1.45
N ALA A 63 2.36 -7.62 -1.33
CA ALA A 63 1.58 -7.37 -0.14
C ALA A 63 0.82 -8.60 0.37
N TYR A 64 0.63 -8.66 1.68
CA TYR A 64 -0.25 -9.58 2.38
C TYR A 64 -1.45 -8.81 2.96
N GLN A 65 -2.66 -9.24 2.63
CA GLN A 65 -3.90 -8.60 3.08
C GLN A 65 -4.33 -9.17 4.44
N ILE A 66 -4.50 -8.29 5.43
CA ILE A 66 -4.91 -8.66 6.80
C ILE A 66 -6.43 -8.57 6.96
N THR A 67 -7.04 -7.44 6.60
CA THR A 67 -8.49 -7.19 6.73
C THR A 67 -9.05 -6.52 5.47
N GLY A 68 -10.36 -6.58 5.28
CA GLY A 68 -11.04 -5.94 4.15
C GLY A 68 -10.57 -6.47 2.79
N ARG A 69 -11.00 -5.81 1.72
CA ARG A 69 -10.72 -6.23 0.34
C ARG A 69 -10.34 -5.03 -0.52
N LEU A 70 -9.36 -5.22 -1.39
CA LEU A 70 -9.00 -4.29 -2.44
C LEU A 70 -9.43 -4.85 -3.78
N HIS A 71 -10.08 -4.04 -4.60
CA HIS A 71 -10.22 -4.29 -6.03
C HIS A 71 -9.14 -3.49 -6.76
N VAL A 72 -8.48 -4.11 -7.72
CA VAL A 72 -7.33 -3.58 -8.46
C VAL A 72 -7.63 -3.69 -9.95
N VAL A 73 -7.42 -2.60 -10.68
CA VAL A 73 -7.55 -2.55 -12.14
C VAL A 73 -6.22 -2.12 -12.74
N MET A 74 -5.65 -2.99 -13.55
CA MET A 74 -4.41 -2.75 -14.29
C MET A 74 -4.68 -1.87 -15.52
N ALA A 75 -3.64 -1.19 -16.02
CA ALA A 75 -3.73 -0.35 -17.21
C ALA A 75 -4.18 -1.08 -18.49
N ASP A 76 -3.95 -2.40 -18.56
CA ASP A 76 -4.40 -3.26 -19.67
C ASP A 76 -5.85 -3.77 -19.51
N GLY A 77 -6.52 -3.38 -18.42
CA GLY A 77 -7.88 -3.78 -18.10
C GLY A 77 -7.99 -5.09 -17.34
N ASN A 78 -6.88 -5.78 -17.00
CA ASN A 78 -6.93 -6.92 -16.11
C ASN A 78 -7.34 -6.48 -14.70
N GLU A 79 -8.21 -7.26 -14.07
CA GLU A 79 -8.73 -6.96 -12.74
C GLU A 79 -8.49 -8.12 -11.78
N LEU A 80 -8.29 -7.78 -10.51
CA LEU A 80 -8.30 -8.75 -9.42
C LEU A 80 -8.87 -8.13 -8.15
N GLU A 81 -9.44 -8.97 -7.30
CA GLU A 81 -9.69 -8.62 -5.90
C GLU A 81 -8.72 -9.36 -4.99
N VAL A 82 -8.27 -8.68 -3.94
CA VAL A 82 -7.37 -9.23 -2.92
C VAL A 82 -8.06 -9.07 -1.56
N GLY A 83 -8.36 -10.19 -0.91
CA GLY A 83 -9.02 -10.27 0.39
C GLY A 83 -8.15 -10.87 1.49
N PRO A 84 -8.68 -11.01 2.72
CA PRO A 84 -7.89 -11.41 3.89
C PRO A 84 -7.20 -12.76 3.70
N GLY A 85 -5.91 -12.83 4.04
CA GLY A 85 -5.09 -14.04 3.92
C GLY A 85 -4.44 -14.23 2.55
N GLU A 86 -4.79 -13.41 1.55
CA GLU A 86 -4.22 -13.49 0.21
C GLU A 86 -2.94 -12.64 0.10
N VAL A 87 -2.04 -13.08 -0.79
CA VAL A 87 -0.79 -12.39 -1.12
C VAL A 87 -0.84 -11.95 -2.57
N SER A 88 -0.53 -10.69 -2.83
CA SER A 88 -0.58 -10.09 -4.16
C SER A 88 0.77 -9.52 -4.58
N MET A 89 1.15 -9.75 -5.84
CA MET A 89 2.18 -9.00 -6.55
C MET A 89 1.50 -8.15 -7.62
N ILE A 90 1.52 -6.83 -7.46
CA ILE A 90 0.86 -5.88 -8.38
C ILE A 90 1.95 -4.99 -8.99
N PRO A 91 2.21 -5.10 -10.29
CA PRO A 91 3.23 -4.27 -10.95
C PRO A 91 2.76 -2.81 -11.11
N PRO A 92 3.67 -1.89 -11.45
CA PRO A 92 3.32 -0.51 -11.79
C PRO A 92 2.24 -0.43 -12.88
N GLY A 93 1.37 0.57 -12.79
CA GLY A 93 0.29 0.81 -13.74
C GLY A 93 -1.05 0.21 -13.31
N HIS A 94 -1.57 0.65 -12.16
CA HIS A 94 -2.89 0.23 -11.67
C HIS A 94 -3.61 1.32 -10.87
N ASP A 95 -4.92 1.21 -10.79
CA ASP A 95 -5.78 1.87 -9.80
C ASP A 95 -6.29 0.82 -8.81
N ALA A 96 -6.67 1.23 -7.62
CA ALA A 96 -7.20 0.32 -6.61
C ALA A 96 -8.19 1.03 -5.68
N TRP A 97 -9.14 0.29 -5.11
CA TRP A 97 -10.08 0.82 -4.12
C TRP A 97 -10.53 -0.22 -3.11
N VAL A 98 -10.99 0.27 -1.96
CA VAL A 98 -11.58 -0.58 -0.92
C VAL A 98 -12.97 -1.03 -1.36
N VAL A 99 -13.22 -2.34 -1.22
CA VAL A 99 -14.51 -2.94 -1.48
C VAL A 99 -15.26 -3.15 -0.17
N GLY A 100 -16.52 -2.67 -0.13
CA GLY A 100 -17.40 -2.84 1.01
C GLY A 100 -17.13 -1.84 2.15
N ALA A 101 -17.56 -2.21 3.35
CA ALA A 101 -17.58 -1.34 4.53
C ALA A 101 -16.46 -1.64 5.54
N GLU A 102 -15.61 -2.63 5.28
CA GLU A 102 -14.46 -2.97 6.12
C GLU A 102 -13.20 -2.30 5.60
N ALA A 103 -12.40 -1.71 6.50
CA ALA A 103 -11.13 -1.11 6.12
C ALA A 103 -10.16 -2.18 5.59
N ALA A 104 -9.51 -1.88 4.47
CA ALA A 104 -8.47 -2.72 3.90
C ALA A 104 -7.15 -2.44 4.61
N THR A 105 -6.60 -3.44 5.30
CA THR A 105 -5.27 -3.33 5.94
C THR A 105 -4.36 -4.45 5.46
N GLY A 106 -3.06 -4.17 5.39
CA GLY A 106 -2.08 -5.16 4.96
C GLY A 106 -0.64 -4.70 5.14
N ILE A 107 0.29 -5.61 4.87
CA ILE A 107 1.73 -5.37 4.91
C ILE A 107 2.29 -5.45 3.50
N ASP A 108 3.17 -4.54 3.12
CA ASP A 108 3.82 -4.48 1.82
C ASP A 108 5.35 -4.35 1.97
N TRP A 109 6.08 -5.14 1.19
CA TRP A 109 7.54 -5.26 1.21
C TRP A 109 8.27 -4.63 0.00
N ALA A 110 7.53 -4.14 -1.00
CA ALA A 110 8.11 -3.64 -2.25
C ALA A 110 7.75 -2.17 -2.54
N GLY A 111 6.51 -1.75 -2.28
CA GLY A 111 5.97 -0.50 -2.80
C GLY A 111 6.12 0.70 -1.87
N MET A 112 6.56 0.50 -0.63
CA MET A 112 6.30 1.46 0.45
C MET A 112 7.34 2.57 0.60
N GLY A 113 8.48 2.50 -0.09
CA GLY A 113 9.56 3.50 0.01
C GLY A 113 9.08 4.93 -0.24
N ASP A 114 8.43 5.15 -1.39
CA ASP A 114 7.96 6.47 -1.82
C ASP A 114 6.43 6.61 -1.87
N TYR A 115 5.69 5.53 -1.60
CA TYR A 115 4.23 5.54 -1.68
C TYR A 115 3.57 6.59 -0.78
N ALA A 116 2.78 7.50 -1.37
CA ALA A 116 2.13 8.62 -0.68
C ALA A 116 3.09 9.51 0.14
N LYS A 117 4.38 9.50 -0.17
CA LYS A 117 5.37 10.39 0.45
C LYS A 117 5.22 11.79 -0.14
N ARG A 118 5.11 12.80 0.72
CA ARG A 118 5.14 14.20 0.28
C ARG A 118 6.59 14.65 0.10
N GLY A 119 6.83 15.49 -0.90
CA GLY A 119 8.12 16.19 -1.09
C GLY A 119 8.40 17.19 0.01
#